data_AF-A0AAW2FP81-F1
#
_entry.id   AF-A0AAW2FP81-F1
#
_cell.length_a   1.000
_cell.length_b   1.000
_cell.length_c   1.000
_cell.angle_alpha   90.00
_cell.angle_beta   90.00
_cell.angle_gamma   90.00
#
_symmetry.space_group_name_H-M   'P 1'
#
loop_
_entity.id
_entity.type
_entity.pdbx_description
1 polymer ?
#
loop_
_entity_poly.entity_id
_entity_poly.type
_entity_poly.pdbx_seq_one_letter_code
_entity_poly.pdbx_strand_id
1 'polypeptide(L)'
;MHSRSRSRAETRRRYAAIELRKDVRFLDAVFFLFFFRYFILIMVPMCFILPTVIPVYAWNETWDISASSVLVRYVLGLNFTFSVNSFAHLWGNRPYNRTLKSTENPVVSFFTVGEGWHNYHHCFPWDYKAAELSFYRLNLTTAFIDFMAWLGWAYDLKTPNPELVDKLCENKGDGTNGLSRGKVGISEISDTVQ
;
A
#
# COMPACT_ATOMS: atom_id res chain seq x y z
N MET A 1 -34.18 32.66 -15.62
CA MET A 1 -34.76 31.40 -15.08
C MET A 1 -33.78 30.21 -15.06
N HIS A 2 -32.67 30.26 -15.81
CA HIS A 2 -31.75 29.13 -16.02
C HIS A 2 -30.68 28.89 -14.91
N SER A 3 -30.39 29.88 -14.05
CA SER A 3 -29.38 29.71 -12.97
C SER A 3 -29.93 28.97 -11.73
N ARG A 4 -31.23 29.15 -11.41
CA ARG A 4 -31.88 28.48 -10.27
C ARG A 4 -32.07 26.97 -10.49
N SER A 5 -32.21 26.50 -11.73
CA SER A 5 -32.30 25.06 -12.03
C SER A 5 -30.95 24.35 -11.91
N ARG A 6 -29.86 25.00 -12.35
CA ARG A 6 -28.48 24.49 -12.18
C ARG A 6 -28.08 24.38 -10.71
N SER A 7 -28.41 25.41 -9.90
CA SER A 7 -28.17 25.38 -8.45
C SER A 7 -28.91 24.23 -7.75
N ARG A 8 -30.19 23.99 -8.07
CA ARG A 8 -30.95 22.86 -7.51
C ARG A 8 -30.41 21.49 -7.93
N ALA A 9 -29.94 21.36 -9.17
CA ALA A 9 -29.34 20.12 -9.66
C ALA A 9 -28.00 19.83 -8.96
N GLU A 10 -27.18 20.86 -8.74
CA GLU A 10 -25.93 20.75 -8.00
C GLU A 10 -26.15 20.40 -6.53
N THR A 11 -27.12 21.05 -5.88
CA THR A 11 -27.53 20.71 -4.51
C THR A 11 -27.99 19.26 -4.41
N ARG A 12 -28.84 18.78 -5.33
CA ARG A 12 -29.28 17.37 -5.37
C ARG A 12 -28.12 16.39 -5.55
N ARG A 13 -27.15 16.70 -6.42
CA ARG A 13 -25.94 15.88 -6.61
C ARG A 13 -25.10 15.81 -5.34
N ARG A 14 -24.93 16.94 -4.62
CA ARG A 14 -24.22 16.98 -3.34
C ARG A 14 -24.92 16.14 -2.27
N TYR A 15 -26.24 16.25 -2.15
CA TYR A 15 -27.01 15.40 -1.22
C TYR A 15 -26.91 13.91 -1.58
N ALA A 16 -27.02 13.55 -2.86
CA ALA A 16 -26.86 12.17 -3.31
C ALA A 16 -25.45 11.61 -2.99
N ALA A 17 -24.40 12.41 -3.20
CA ALA A 17 -23.03 12.02 -2.85
C ALA A 17 -22.83 11.84 -1.34
N ILE A 18 -23.45 12.69 -0.51
CA ILE A 18 -23.41 12.57 0.95
C ILE A 18 -24.11 11.29 1.41
N GLU A 19 -25.28 10.99 0.84
CA GLU A 19 -26.06 9.81 1.20
C GLU A 19 -25.33 8.53 0.78
N LEU A 20 -24.85 8.47 -0.46
CA LEU A 20 -23.99 7.38 -0.94
C LEU A 20 -22.79 7.16 -0.02
N ARG A 21 -22.15 8.24 0.45
CA ARG A 21 -21.02 8.15 1.38
C ARG A 21 -21.42 7.61 2.76
N LYS A 22 -22.64 7.89 3.24
CA LYS A 22 -23.16 7.28 4.47
C LYS A 22 -23.42 5.80 4.26
N ASP A 23 -24.04 5.43 3.15
CA ASP A 23 -24.35 4.03 2.83
C ASP A 23 -23.09 3.18 2.69
N VAL A 24 -22.06 3.68 1.99
CA VAL A 24 -20.75 3.02 1.89
C VAL A 24 -20.14 2.83 3.28
N ARG A 25 -20.07 3.88 4.11
CA ARG A 25 -19.53 3.77 5.48
C ARG A 25 -20.32 2.83 6.36
N PHE A 26 -21.64 2.76 6.18
CA PHE A 26 -22.49 1.82 6.90
C PHE A 26 -22.21 0.39 6.46
N LEU A 27 -22.12 0.14 5.16
CA LEU A 27 -21.78 -1.17 4.62
C LEU A 27 -20.38 -1.62 5.06
N ASP A 28 -19.40 -0.72 5.01
CA ASP A 28 -18.04 -0.95 5.50
C ASP A 28 -18.06 -1.34 6.98
N ALA A 29 -18.85 -0.64 7.80
CA ALA A 29 -18.98 -0.93 9.23
C ALA A 29 -19.66 -2.28 9.48
N VAL A 30 -20.73 -2.62 8.75
CA VAL A 30 -21.42 -3.91 8.87
C VAL A 30 -20.49 -5.06 8.46
N PHE A 31 -19.81 -4.92 7.33
CA PHE A 31 -18.83 -5.88 6.86
C PHE A 31 -17.69 -6.06 7.86
N PHE A 32 -17.12 -4.96 8.35
CA PHE A 32 -16.10 -4.98 9.39
C PHE A 32 -16.60 -5.73 10.63
N LEU A 33 -17.75 -5.35 11.20
CA LEU A 33 -18.29 -5.99 12.40
C LEU A 33 -18.56 -7.48 12.19
N PHE A 34 -19.04 -7.88 11.01
CA PHE A 34 -19.19 -9.28 10.64
C PHE A 34 -17.85 -10.01 10.67
N PHE A 35 -16.83 -9.51 9.96
CA PHE A 35 -15.51 -10.14 9.95
C PHE A 35 -14.89 -10.22 11.33
N PHE A 36 -15.03 -9.20 12.16
CA PHE A 36 -14.54 -9.21 13.54
C PHE A 36 -15.28 -10.23 14.41
N ARG A 37 -16.61 -10.32 14.27
CA ARG A 37 -17.45 -11.26 15.04
C ARG A 37 -17.18 -12.72 14.69
N TYR A 38 -16.85 -13.00 13.44
CA TYR A 38 -16.60 -14.35 12.92
C TYR A 38 -15.12 -14.61 12.62
N PHE A 39 -14.22 -13.75 13.09
CA PHE A 39 -12.81 -13.76 12.71
C PHE A 39 -12.16 -15.14 12.85
N ILE A 40 -12.27 -15.77 14.02
CA ILE A 40 -11.67 -17.10 14.29
C ILE A 40 -12.29 -18.17 13.38
N LEU A 41 -13.61 -18.12 13.18
CA LEU A 41 -14.35 -19.08 12.36
C LEU A 41 -14.00 -18.97 10.87
N ILE A 42 -13.58 -17.79 10.39
CA ILE A 42 -13.12 -17.58 9.01
C ILE A 42 -11.62 -17.85 8.90
N MET A 43 -10.83 -17.35 9.85
CA MET A 43 -9.37 -17.39 9.85
C MET A 43 -8.84 -18.82 9.92
N VAL A 44 -9.34 -19.65 10.83
CA VAL A 44 -8.82 -21.03 10.99
C VAL A 44 -9.04 -21.86 9.72
N PRO A 45 -10.25 -21.91 9.13
CA PRO A 45 -10.45 -22.62 7.88
C PRO A 45 -9.67 -22.06 6.70
N MET A 46 -9.64 -20.73 6.52
CA MET A 46 -8.96 -20.11 5.39
C MET A 46 -7.43 -20.16 5.49
N CYS A 47 -6.89 -20.04 6.70
CA CYS A 47 -5.45 -19.98 6.92
C CYS A 47 -4.83 -21.37 7.05
N PHE A 48 -5.50 -22.33 7.70
CA PHE A 48 -4.93 -23.64 8.00
C PHE A 48 -5.61 -24.80 7.28
N ILE A 49 -6.95 -24.88 7.33
CA ILE A 49 -7.66 -26.07 6.83
C ILE A 49 -7.61 -26.13 5.30
N LEU A 50 -8.10 -25.11 4.60
CA LEU A 50 -8.13 -25.09 3.13
C LEU A 50 -6.73 -25.22 2.52
N PRO A 51 -5.70 -24.49 2.98
CA PRO A 51 -4.35 -24.65 2.44
C PRO A 51 -3.71 -26.01 2.71
N THR A 52 -4.17 -26.75 3.73
CA THR A 52 -3.73 -28.14 3.99
C THR A 52 -4.52 -29.15 3.14
N VAL A 53 -5.81 -28.94 2.98
CA VAL A 53 -6.69 -29.86 2.24
C VAL A 53 -6.45 -29.77 0.74
N ILE A 54 -6.28 -28.57 0.18
CA ILE A 54 -6.14 -28.38 -1.27
C ILE A 54 -4.99 -29.20 -1.86
N PRO A 55 -3.74 -29.16 -1.34
CA PRO A 55 -2.65 -29.95 -1.89
C PRO A 55 -2.90 -31.47 -1.86
N VAL A 56 -3.52 -31.95 -0.78
CA VAL A 56 -3.85 -33.36 -0.61
C VAL A 56 -4.82 -33.84 -1.68
N TYR A 57 -5.85 -33.04 -2.02
CA TYR A 57 -6.86 -33.46 -2.99
C TYR A 57 -6.58 -33.01 -4.44
N ALA A 58 -5.89 -31.89 -4.65
CA ALA A 58 -5.66 -31.33 -5.98
C ALA A 58 -4.49 -31.98 -6.72
N TRP A 59 -3.44 -32.40 -6.00
CA TRP A 59 -2.27 -33.06 -6.59
C TRP A 59 -1.71 -34.21 -5.74
N ASN A 60 -2.54 -34.78 -4.86
CA ASN A 60 -2.25 -36.00 -4.11
C ASN A 60 -1.02 -35.92 -3.18
N GLU A 61 -0.83 -34.77 -2.53
CA GLU A 61 0.20 -34.58 -1.50
C GLU A 61 -0.15 -35.35 -0.21
N THR A 62 0.87 -35.72 0.56
CA THR A 62 0.69 -36.33 1.89
C THR A 62 0.23 -35.31 2.93
N TRP A 63 -0.58 -35.76 3.90
CA TRP A 63 -1.08 -34.91 4.98
C TRP A 63 0.05 -34.24 5.79
N ASP A 64 1.13 -34.98 6.06
CA ASP A 64 2.24 -34.49 6.88
C ASP A 64 3.00 -33.35 6.18
N ILE A 65 3.32 -33.51 4.89
CA ILE A 65 4.01 -32.49 4.09
C ILE A 65 3.10 -31.27 3.92
N SER A 66 1.83 -31.48 3.62
CA SER A 66 0.89 -30.39 3.42
C SER A 66 0.69 -29.56 4.68
N ALA A 67 0.44 -30.20 5.83
CA ALA A 67 0.26 -29.52 7.11
C ALA A 67 1.54 -28.78 7.54
N SER A 68 2.70 -29.43 7.41
CA SER A 68 4.00 -28.82 7.75
C SER A 68 4.31 -27.61 6.88
N SER A 69 4.03 -27.70 5.57
CA SER A 69 4.20 -26.59 4.63
C SER A 69 3.33 -25.37 5.02
N VAL A 70 2.09 -25.60 5.42
CA VAL A 70 1.19 -24.52 5.89
C VAL A 70 1.72 -23.83 7.14
N LEU A 71 2.27 -24.59 8.10
CA LEU A 71 2.88 -24.03 9.31
C LEU A 71 4.13 -23.22 8.98
N VAL A 72 5.02 -23.75 8.14
CA VAL A 72 6.23 -23.04 7.68
C VAL A 72 5.84 -21.74 6.97
N ARG A 73 4.88 -21.80 6.03
CA ARG A 73 4.35 -20.62 5.34
C ARG A 73 3.82 -19.57 6.32
N TYR A 74 3.05 -19.99 7.33
CA TYR A 74 2.49 -19.08 8.33
C TYR A 74 3.59 -18.41 9.17
N VAL A 75 4.56 -19.17 9.66
CA VAL A 75 5.70 -18.63 10.43
C VAL A 75 6.54 -17.66 9.59
N LEU A 76 6.86 -18.01 8.34
CA LEU A 76 7.60 -17.13 7.45
C LEU A 76 6.82 -15.83 7.16
N GLY A 77 5.53 -15.93 6.87
CA GLY A 77 4.67 -14.76 6.62
C GLY A 77 4.61 -13.81 7.82
N LEU A 78 4.51 -14.35 9.03
CA LEU A 78 4.57 -13.54 10.26
C LEU A 78 5.92 -12.86 10.41
N ASN A 79 7.02 -13.58 10.20
CA ASN A 79 8.37 -13.00 10.29
C ASN A 79 8.59 -11.89 9.26
N PHE A 80 8.16 -12.07 8.01
CA PHE A 80 8.23 -11.01 6.99
C PHE A 80 7.38 -9.80 7.39
N THR A 81 6.19 -10.00 7.92
CA THR A 81 5.33 -8.89 8.38
C THR A 81 5.98 -8.13 9.55
N PHE A 82 6.45 -8.84 10.57
CA PHE A 82 7.11 -8.21 11.73
C PHE A 82 8.47 -7.63 11.40
N SER A 83 9.09 -8.07 10.30
CA SER A 83 10.33 -7.48 9.79
C SER A 83 10.15 -6.00 9.45
N VAL A 84 8.97 -5.56 9.00
CA VAL A 84 8.67 -4.14 8.73
C VAL A 84 8.80 -3.33 10.02
N ASN A 85 8.16 -3.79 11.10
CA ASN A 85 8.21 -3.12 12.40
C ASN A 85 9.61 -3.11 13.04
N SER A 86 10.52 -3.96 12.55
CA SER A 86 11.88 -4.09 13.08
C SER A 86 12.92 -3.49 12.13
N PHE A 87 13.18 -4.17 11.01
CA PHE A 87 14.24 -3.81 10.07
C PHE A 87 13.99 -2.45 9.39
N ALA A 88 12.73 -2.11 9.05
CA ALA A 88 12.42 -0.81 8.43
C ALA A 88 12.37 0.37 9.42
N HIS A 89 12.71 0.14 10.69
CA HIS A 89 12.96 1.20 11.68
C HIS A 89 14.41 1.23 12.16
N LEU A 90 15.19 0.19 11.88
CA LEU A 90 16.58 0.05 12.34
C LEU A 90 17.60 0.28 11.23
N TRP A 91 17.33 -0.22 10.01
CA TRP A 91 18.30 -0.22 8.92
C TRP A 91 17.71 0.36 7.63
N GLY A 92 18.38 1.36 7.08
CA GLY A 92 18.01 2.03 5.84
C GLY A 92 18.24 3.54 5.89
N ASN A 93 17.80 4.23 4.84
CA ASN A 93 17.97 5.67 4.67
C ASN A 93 16.68 6.42 5.03
N ARG A 94 16.76 7.74 5.24
CA ARG A 94 15.63 8.61 5.61
C ARG A 94 15.54 9.84 4.68
N PRO A 95 15.32 9.63 3.37
CA PRO A 95 15.36 10.69 2.38
C PRO A 95 14.25 11.74 2.56
N TYR A 96 13.11 11.42 3.19
CA TYR A 96 11.98 12.36 3.32
C TYR A 96 11.97 13.07 4.68
N ASN A 97 12.22 12.34 5.76
CA ASN A 97 12.29 12.93 7.09
C ASN A 97 13.25 12.19 8.02
N ARG A 98 14.39 12.83 8.31
CA ARG A 98 15.46 12.32 9.18
C ARG A 98 15.08 12.24 10.66
N THR A 99 14.04 12.96 11.09
CA THR A 99 13.61 12.93 12.51
C THR A 99 12.74 11.73 12.84
N LEU A 100 12.19 11.05 11.81
CA LEU A 100 11.43 9.83 11.97
C LEU A 100 12.36 8.63 12.12
N LYS A 101 11.96 7.65 12.92
CA LYS A 101 12.72 6.40 13.04
C LYS A 101 12.60 5.52 11.79
N SER A 102 11.48 5.60 11.07
CA SER A 102 11.21 4.82 9.85
C SER A 102 12.23 5.10 8.76
N THR A 103 12.65 4.04 8.08
CA THR A 103 13.66 4.05 7.02
C THR A 103 13.11 3.47 5.72
N GLU A 104 13.73 3.83 4.61
CA GLU A 104 13.57 3.15 3.33
C GLU A 104 14.49 1.92 3.30
N ASN A 105 13.91 0.74 3.06
CA ASN A 105 14.63 -0.52 2.99
C ASN A 105 14.14 -1.39 1.81
N PRO A 106 14.90 -1.44 0.70
CA PRO A 106 14.54 -2.20 -0.50
C PRO A 106 14.42 -3.71 -0.25
N VAL A 107 15.22 -4.26 0.67
CA VAL A 107 15.22 -5.69 1.01
C VAL A 107 13.93 -6.05 1.74
N VAL A 108 13.55 -5.25 2.73
CA VAL A 108 12.25 -5.40 3.40
C VAL A 108 11.14 -5.31 2.36
N SER A 109 11.19 -4.30 1.49
CA SER A 109 10.17 -4.09 0.44
C SER A 109 9.99 -5.30 -0.49
N PHE A 110 11.07 -6.00 -0.82
CA PHE A 110 11.01 -7.23 -1.62
C PHE A 110 10.25 -8.35 -0.88
N PHE A 111 10.57 -8.61 0.39
CA PHE A 111 9.92 -9.67 1.18
C PHE A 111 8.50 -9.33 1.61
N THR A 112 8.16 -8.04 1.70
CA THR A 112 6.86 -7.55 2.14
C THR A 112 6.02 -6.99 1.01
N VAL A 113 6.42 -7.24 -0.24
CA VAL A 113 5.61 -6.96 -1.45
C VAL A 113 5.38 -5.45 -1.68
N GLY A 114 6.14 -4.57 -1.03
CA GLY A 114 6.05 -3.11 -1.21
C GLY A 114 6.13 -2.28 0.06
N GLU A 115 6.05 -2.90 1.24
CA GLU A 115 5.93 -2.18 2.53
C GLU A 115 7.25 -1.66 3.11
N GLY A 116 8.38 -1.80 2.39
CA GLY A 116 9.70 -1.39 2.88
C GLY A 116 10.00 0.11 2.72
N TRP A 117 9.11 0.88 2.11
CA TRP A 117 9.27 2.31 1.85
C TRP A 117 8.71 3.15 3.01
N HIS A 118 9.23 2.86 4.20
CA HIS A 118 8.57 3.23 5.45
C HIS A 118 8.83 4.69 5.86
N ASN A 119 9.93 5.31 5.43
CA ASN A 119 10.15 6.75 5.67
C ASN A 119 9.14 7.59 4.87
N TYR A 120 8.89 7.20 3.62
CA TYR A 120 7.87 7.79 2.76
C TYR A 120 6.47 7.59 3.33
N HIS A 121 6.11 6.34 3.63
CA HIS A 121 4.79 5.98 4.14
C HIS A 121 4.42 6.77 5.41
N HIS A 122 5.36 6.96 6.34
CA HIS A 122 5.10 7.77 7.53
C HIS A 122 4.97 9.28 7.25
N CYS A 123 5.56 9.78 6.17
CA CYS A 123 5.39 11.17 5.75
C CYS A 123 4.07 11.40 5.02
N PHE A 124 3.61 10.40 4.26
CA PHE A 124 2.41 10.45 3.42
C PHE A 124 1.51 9.22 3.64
N PRO A 125 0.94 9.03 4.85
CA PRO A 125 0.18 7.83 5.20
C PRO A 125 -1.13 7.68 4.40
N TRP A 126 -1.55 8.73 3.70
CA TRP A 126 -2.73 8.71 2.83
C TRP A 126 -2.40 8.38 1.36
N ASP A 127 -1.13 8.25 0.99
CA ASP A 127 -0.76 7.83 -0.36
C ASP A 127 -1.09 6.35 -0.55
N TYR A 128 -1.90 6.05 -1.57
CA TYR A 128 -2.29 4.68 -1.88
C TYR A 128 -1.09 3.78 -2.26
N LYS A 129 -0.01 4.39 -2.76
CA LYS A 129 1.20 3.66 -3.16
C LYS A 129 2.09 3.28 -1.97
N ALA A 130 1.99 4.01 -0.87
CA ALA A 130 2.93 3.96 0.25
C ALA A 130 4.42 4.10 -0.14
N ALA A 131 4.72 4.58 -1.36
CA ALA A 131 6.07 4.74 -1.89
C ALA A 131 6.12 5.80 -2.99
N GLU A 132 7.26 6.47 -3.13
CA GLU A 132 7.52 7.45 -4.21
C GLU A 132 7.74 6.78 -5.59
N LEU A 133 8.01 5.48 -5.62
CA LEU A 133 8.46 4.76 -6.83
C LEU A 133 7.59 5.02 -8.07
N SER A 134 8.24 5.34 -9.19
CA SER A 134 7.57 5.48 -10.49
C SER A 134 7.32 4.14 -11.21
N PHE A 135 7.90 3.03 -10.74
CA PHE A 135 7.77 1.69 -11.33
C PHE A 135 7.57 0.63 -10.25
N TYR A 136 6.79 -0.41 -10.56
CA TYR A 136 6.36 -1.48 -9.62
C TYR A 136 7.45 -2.46 -9.15
N ARG A 137 8.74 -2.20 -9.41
CA ARG A 137 9.82 -3.21 -9.21
C ARG A 137 9.91 -3.75 -7.79
N LEU A 138 9.54 -2.94 -6.81
CA LEU A 138 9.56 -3.27 -5.39
C LEU A 138 8.29 -2.73 -4.72
N ASN A 139 7.17 -2.77 -5.45
CA ASN A 139 5.86 -2.39 -4.93
C ASN A 139 4.77 -3.05 -5.78
N LEU A 140 4.61 -4.36 -5.56
CA LEU A 140 3.62 -5.17 -6.26
C LEU A 140 2.21 -4.86 -5.75
N THR A 141 2.07 -4.41 -4.49
CA THR A 141 0.80 -3.91 -3.94
C THR A 141 0.23 -2.78 -4.80
N THR A 142 1.06 -1.80 -5.19
CA THR A 142 0.63 -0.71 -6.07
C THR A 142 0.21 -1.22 -7.45
N ALA A 143 0.95 -2.18 -8.03
CA ALA A 143 0.58 -2.77 -9.32
C ALA A 143 -0.80 -3.44 -9.28
N PHE A 144 -1.11 -4.13 -8.18
CA PHE A 144 -2.40 -4.76 -7.97
C PHE A 144 -3.53 -3.72 -7.82
N ILE A 145 -3.30 -2.64 -7.06
CA ILE A 145 -4.28 -1.56 -6.92
C ILE A 145 -4.54 -0.87 -8.25
N ASP A 146 -3.50 -0.57 -9.02
CA ASP A 146 -3.63 0.04 -10.35
C ASP A 146 -4.39 -0.87 -11.33
N PHE A 147 -4.18 -2.19 -11.25
CA PHE A 147 -4.97 -3.17 -12.00
C PHE A 147 -6.45 -3.15 -11.58
N MET A 148 -6.75 -3.09 -10.28
CA MET A 148 -8.12 -2.98 -9.79
C MET A 148 -8.77 -1.64 -10.17
N ALA A 149 -7.99 -0.56 -10.26
CA ALA A 149 -8.45 0.73 -10.75
C ALA A 149 -8.76 0.70 -12.24
N TRP A 150 -7.94 0.00 -13.02
CA TRP A 150 -8.21 -0.26 -14.43
C TRP A 150 -9.51 -1.06 -14.65
N LEU A 151 -9.80 -2.04 -13.78
CA LEU A 151 -11.10 -2.76 -13.77
C LEU A 151 -12.28 -1.89 -13.29
N GLY A 152 -12.03 -0.70 -12.73
CA GLY A 152 -13.04 0.17 -12.12
C GLY A 152 -13.48 -0.26 -10.72
N TRP A 153 -12.77 -1.19 -10.08
CA TRP A 153 -13.05 -1.65 -8.71
C TRP A 153 -12.38 -0.79 -7.64
N ALA A 154 -11.30 -0.09 -7.99
CA ALA A 154 -10.67 0.92 -7.16
C ALA A 154 -10.81 2.31 -7.80
N TYR A 155 -11.05 3.33 -6.98
CA TYR A 155 -11.20 4.73 -7.40
C TYR A 155 -10.82 5.67 -6.26
N ASP A 156 -10.73 6.98 -6.54
CA ASP A 156 -10.26 8.00 -5.59
C ASP A 156 -8.86 7.69 -5.00
N LEU A 157 -7.96 7.16 -5.85
CA LEU A 157 -6.57 6.91 -5.49
C LEU A 157 -5.84 8.23 -5.23
N LYS A 158 -5.20 8.36 -4.07
CA LYS A 158 -4.57 9.61 -3.62
C LYS A 158 -3.06 9.50 -3.65
N THR A 159 -2.41 10.49 -4.21
CA THR A 159 -0.96 10.64 -4.22
C THR A 159 -0.58 12.07 -3.88
N PRO A 160 0.52 12.32 -3.17
CA PRO A 160 1.00 13.67 -2.94
C PRO A 160 1.48 14.31 -4.25
N ASN A 161 1.48 15.65 -4.29
CA ASN A 161 2.10 16.41 -5.37
C ASN A 161 3.63 16.16 -5.35
N PRO A 162 4.28 15.82 -6.47
CA PRO A 162 5.74 15.66 -6.54
C PRO A 162 6.53 16.82 -5.94
N GLU A 163 6.13 18.07 -6.20
CA GLU A 163 6.81 19.25 -5.63
C GLU A 163 6.77 19.30 -4.09
N LEU A 164 5.70 18.76 -3.49
CA LEU A 164 5.59 18.66 -2.04
C LEU A 164 6.56 17.61 -1.48
N VAL A 165 6.70 16.49 -2.19
CA VAL A 165 7.65 15.43 -1.83
C VAL A 165 9.09 15.95 -1.92
N ASP A 166 9.42 16.66 -3.00
CA ASP A 166 10.74 17.26 -3.21
C ASP A 166 11.09 18.28 -2.12
N LYS A 167 10.18 19.22 -1.83
CA LYS A 167 10.38 20.19 -0.75
C LYS A 167 10.53 19.51 0.61
N LEU A 168 9.84 18.40 0.85
CA LEU A 168 9.99 17.67 2.10
C LEU A 168 11.37 17.02 2.20
N CYS A 169 11.81 16.36 1.12
CA CYS A 169 13.14 15.75 1.01
C CYS A 169 14.26 16.77 1.21
N GLU A 170 14.17 17.95 0.60
CA GLU A 170 15.16 19.03 0.77
C GLU A 170 15.21 19.58 2.20
N ASN A 171 14.05 19.83 2.80
CA ASN A 171 13.99 20.49 4.10
C ASN A 171 14.27 19.54 5.27
N LYS A 172 13.79 18.30 5.18
CA LYS A 172 13.77 17.34 6.29
C LYS A 172 14.49 16.03 6.01
N GLY A 173 14.90 15.75 4.78
CA GLY A 173 15.64 14.55 4.44
C GLY A 173 17.00 14.47 5.12
N ASP A 174 17.57 13.27 5.18
CA ASP A 174 18.92 13.01 5.70
C ASP A 174 20.04 13.28 4.68
N GLY A 175 19.71 13.83 3.50
CA GLY A 175 20.64 14.08 2.40
C GLY A 175 20.81 12.90 1.45
N THR A 176 20.19 11.75 1.74
CA THR A 176 20.04 10.70 0.73
C THR A 176 18.94 11.09 -0.27
N ASN A 177 19.15 10.76 -1.54
CA ASN A 177 18.19 11.09 -2.59
C ASN A 177 16.92 10.26 -2.43
N GLY A 178 15.76 10.91 -2.59
CA GLY A 178 14.48 10.24 -2.85
C GLY A 178 14.60 9.32 -4.07
N LEU A 179 13.79 8.26 -4.12
CA LEU A 179 13.91 7.20 -5.13
C LEU A 179 13.62 7.72 -6.54
N SER A 180 12.85 8.80 -6.67
CA SER A 180 12.60 9.49 -7.95
C SER A 180 13.77 10.37 -8.42
N ARG A 181 14.62 10.86 -7.49
CA ARG A 181 15.74 11.78 -7.77
C ARG A 181 16.94 11.12 -8.47
N GLY A 182 16.98 9.80 -8.57
CA GLY A 182 18.03 9.08 -9.30
C GLY A 182 18.00 9.23 -10.83
N LYS A 183 17.03 9.96 -11.41
CA LYS A 183 16.89 10.17 -12.86
C LYS A 183 17.03 11.61 -13.34
N VAL A 184 17.18 12.60 -12.44
CA VAL A 184 17.43 14.00 -12.84
C VAL A 184 18.93 14.27 -12.76
N GLY A 185 19.67 13.66 -13.68
CA GLY A 185 21.13 13.82 -13.80
C GLY A 185 21.62 13.77 -15.25
N ILE A 186 20.73 13.96 -16.23
CA ILE A 186 21.07 13.92 -17.67
C ILE A 186 20.63 15.21 -18.41
N SER A 187 19.91 16.14 -17.78
CA SER A 187 19.50 17.40 -18.44
C SER A 187 20.31 18.65 -18.06
N GLU A 188 21.13 18.62 -17.00
CA GLU A 188 21.90 19.81 -16.57
C GLU A 188 23.37 19.83 -17.02
N ILE A 189 23.83 18.82 -17.77
CA ILE A 189 25.20 18.80 -18.33
C ILE A 189 25.23 19.32 -19.78
N SER A 190 24.08 19.51 -20.43
CA SER A 190 24.03 20.04 -21.81
C SER A 190 24.22 21.56 -21.91
N ASP A 191 24.02 22.31 -20.82
CA ASP A 191 24.02 23.78 -20.85
C ASP A 191 25.29 24.41 -20.23
N THR A 192 26.28 23.59 -19.87
CA THR A 192 27.61 24.09 -19.40
C THR A 192 28.73 23.86 -20.43
N VAL A 193 28.38 23.38 -21.63
CA VAL A 193 29.31 23.29 -22.76
C VAL A 193 28.65 23.86 -24.02
N GLN A 194 28.50 25.18 -24.03
CA GLN A 194 28.45 26.05 -25.20
C GLN A 194 28.87 27.47 -24.78
#